data_AF-A0A8B7PJA4-F1
#
_entry.id   AF-A0A8B7PJA4-F1
#
_cell.length_a   1.000
_cell.length_b   1.000
_cell.length_c   1.000
_cell.angle_alpha   90.00
_cell.angle_beta   90.00
_cell.angle_gamma   90.00
#
_symmetry.space_group_name_H-M   'P 1'
#
loop_
_entity.id
_entity.type
_entity.pdbx_description
1 polymer ?
#
loop_
_entity_poly.entity_id
_entity_poly.type
_entity_poly.pdbx_seq_one_letter_code
_entity_poly.pdbx_strand_id
1 'polypeptide(L)'
;MPSTKVLSAVVEPYNAVLSCHNSLQRCSASFAADNSFMYDLAYHRLAIRRPTFRHINAIFSQTISAVTGSLRFDGALSMGLSEICTNLVPFPRLQFISTNYAPLVPPQHVTFNRFTTMDITRSVFQSADPKEELLQQDVPVTPSSTMSSFSAPSSTQLSFFTPLPPIRRSSFSAPSSAPSTSSSTSSTSPMWSGPLSPGVHMACCLMYRGQVKPSDVTTAIKKVIQKRAINFVSWTPTGFKVGVNYQPVTTLPELGLPRLPRSVCVLSNTTSARHQWEKLAADFDKLFSKKAFCFWYLDEGMSLEDLTEAREDVAVMIKEYMDVEEMTSREAARRKIETESLVDSKTESLVNSKTESLVDGNAGDARVDDKKRRRMKRPRLRNHSLP
;
A
#
# COMPACT_ATOMS: atom_id res chain seq x y z
N MET A 1 2.29 12.22 -10.01
CA MET A 1 2.02 13.30 -9.05
C MET A 1 3.22 14.22 -8.97
N PRO A 2 2.98 15.54 -8.95
CA PRO A 2 4.04 16.50 -8.72
C PRO A 2 4.64 16.25 -7.32
N SER A 3 5.96 16.28 -7.24
CA SER A 3 6.69 16.02 -5.98
C SER A 3 7.33 17.30 -5.52
N THR A 4 7.08 17.70 -4.27
CA THR A 4 7.74 18.83 -3.62
C THR A 4 9.28 18.74 -3.62
N LYS A 5 9.85 17.53 -3.71
CA LYS A 5 11.31 17.32 -3.77
C LYS A 5 11.88 17.45 -5.19
N VAL A 6 11.06 17.25 -6.21
CA VAL A 6 11.47 17.19 -7.62
C VAL A 6 10.66 18.17 -8.49
N LEU A 7 10.07 19.21 -7.89
CA LEU A 7 9.28 20.22 -8.62
C LEU A 7 10.17 20.91 -9.65
N SER A 8 9.67 20.95 -10.89
CA SER A 8 10.28 21.69 -11.98
C SER A 8 9.63 23.06 -12.19
N ALA A 9 8.35 23.18 -11.84
CA ALA A 9 7.58 24.42 -11.99
C ALA A 9 6.67 24.71 -10.79
N VAL A 10 6.51 26.01 -10.48
CA VAL A 10 5.67 26.49 -9.37
C VAL A 10 4.17 26.29 -9.63
N VAL A 11 3.78 26.25 -10.90
CA VAL A 11 2.38 26.08 -11.35
C VAL A 11 1.94 24.62 -11.50
N GLU A 12 2.79 23.66 -11.10
CA GLU A 12 2.45 22.22 -11.15
C GLU A 12 1.11 21.86 -10.47
N PRO A 13 0.72 22.47 -9.32
CA PRO A 13 -0.58 22.19 -8.72
C PRO A 13 -1.78 22.55 -9.63
N TYR A 14 -1.71 23.67 -10.36
CA TYR A 14 -2.75 24.05 -11.32
C TYR A 14 -2.86 23.04 -12.45
N ASN A 15 -1.73 22.71 -13.07
CA ASN A 15 -1.68 21.77 -14.18
C ASN A 15 -2.19 20.38 -13.78
N ALA A 16 -1.86 19.92 -12.57
CA ALA A 16 -2.27 18.63 -12.08
C ALA A 16 -3.79 18.57 -11.79
N VAL A 17 -4.39 19.63 -11.22
CA VAL A 17 -5.84 19.72 -10.99
C VAL A 17 -6.60 19.75 -12.32
N LEU A 18 -6.17 20.60 -13.27
CA LEU A 18 -6.76 20.68 -14.61
C LEU A 18 -6.64 19.36 -15.39
N SER A 19 -5.48 18.71 -15.31
CA SER A 19 -5.28 17.39 -15.92
C SER A 19 -6.18 16.35 -15.26
N CYS A 20 -6.36 16.39 -13.94
CA CYS A 20 -7.22 15.47 -13.22
C CYS A 20 -8.68 15.60 -13.66
N HIS A 21 -9.20 16.84 -13.76
CA HIS A 21 -10.56 17.11 -14.23
C HIS A 21 -10.83 16.44 -15.59
N ASN A 22 -9.94 16.63 -16.56
CA ASN A 22 -10.05 15.98 -17.87
C ASN A 22 -9.92 14.45 -17.81
N SER A 23 -8.99 13.94 -17.00
CA SER A 23 -8.79 12.50 -16.81
C SER A 23 -10.00 11.82 -16.18
N LEU A 24 -10.70 12.47 -15.24
CA LEU A 24 -11.89 11.92 -14.58
C LEU A 24 -13.01 11.58 -15.58
N GLN A 25 -13.16 12.37 -16.63
CA GLN A 25 -14.22 12.18 -17.63
C GLN A 25 -13.83 11.23 -18.77
N ARG A 26 -12.53 11.14 -19.09
CA ARG A 26 -12.05 10.48 -20.32
C ARG A 26 -11.24 9.21 -20.09
N CYS A 27 -10.66 9.03 -18.91
CA CYS A 27 -9.84 7.87 -18.59
C CYS A 27 -10.66 6.82 -17.82
N SER A 28 -10.49 5.55 -18.18
CA SER A 28 -11.12 4.43 -17.46
C SER A 28 -10.31 3.95 -16.25
N ALA A 29 -8.99 4.13 -16.32
CA ALA A 29 -8.04 3.77 -15.27
C ALA A 29 -6.78 4.63 -15.41
N SER A 30 -6.26 5.10 -14.29
CA SER A 30 -5.08 5.97 -14.25
C SER A 30 -4.02 5.36 -13.34
N PHE A 31 -2.90 4.93 -13.91
CA PHE A 31 -1.75 4.44 -13.13
C PHE A 31 -0.98 5.61 -12.55
N ALA A 32 -0.99 5.66 -11.23
CA ALA A 32 -0.48 6.77 -10.47
C ALA A 32 0.98 6.51 -10.06
N ALA A 33 1.88 7.44 -10.40
CA ALA A 33 3.30 7.38 -10.03
C ALA A 33 3.76 8.69 -9.37
N ASP A 34 4.40 8.58 -8.20
CA ASP A 34 4.95 9.72 -7.47
C ASP A 34 6.46 9.78 -7.65
N ASN A 35 6.94 10.88 -8.23
CA ASN A 35 8.36 11.12 -8.44
C ASN A 35 9.13 11.21 -7.12
N SER A 36 8.51 11.72 -6.05
CA SER A 36 9.12 11.82 -4.72
C SER A 36 9.47 10.45 -4.19
N PHE A 37 8.48 9.55 -4.26
CA PHE A 37 8.61 8.22 -3.74
C PHE A 37 9.61 7.40 -4.57
N MET A 38 9.54 7.48 -5.90
CA MET A 38 10.49 6.79 -6.77
C MET A 38 11.93 7.31 -6.58
N TYR A 39 12.10 8.60 -6.26
CA TYR A 39 13.39 9.17 -5.88
C TYR A 39 13.90 8.57 -4.56
N ASP A 40 13.06 8.54 -3.53
CA ASP A 40 13.41 7.98 -2.22
C ASP A 40 13.71 6.47 -2.32
N LEU A 41 12.96 5.74 -3.15
CA LEU A 41 13.18 4.33 -3.46
C LEU A 41 14.54 4.10 -4.13
N ALA A 42 14.90 4.93 -5.13
CA ALA A 42 16.20 4.85 -5.77
C ALA A 42 17.35 5.17 -4.79
N TYR A 43 17.15 6.15 -3.91
CA TYR A 43 18.16 6.57 -2.94
C TYR A 43 18.36 5.55 -1.82
N HIS A 44 17.29 5.16 -1.12
CA HIS A 44 17.36 4.32 0.07
C HIS A 44 17.43 2.82 -0.23
N ARG A 45 16.66 2.31 -1.21
CA ARG A 45 16.60 0.87 -1.50
C ARG A 45 17.63 0.42 -2.52
N LEU A 46 17.83 1.19 -3.59
CA LEU A 46 18.82 0.85 -4.62
C LEU A 46 20.23 1.39 -4.31
N ALA A 47 20.40 2.11 -3.19
CA ALA A 47 21.66 2.72 -2.76
C ALA A 47 22.29 3.64 -3.82
N ILE A 48 21.47 4.28 -4.65
CA ILE A 48 21.93 5.22 -5.67
C ILE A 48 22.10 6.59 -5.01
N ARG A 49 23.34 6.97 -4.72
CA ARG A 49 23.68 8.22 -3.98
C ARG A 49 23.10 9.49 -4.62
N ARG A 50 22.95 9.52 -5.94
CA ARG A 50 22.39 10.65 -6.69
C ARG A 50 21.39 10.13 -7.74
N PRO A 51 20.13 9.88 -7.35
CA PRO A 51 19.09 9.51 -8.30
C PRO A 51 18.89 10.62 -9.33
N THR A 52 18.67 10.23 -10.58
CA THR A 52 18.37 11.12 -11.70
C THR A 52 17.05 10.68 -12.31
N PHE A 53 16.45 11.50 -13.18
CA PHE A 53 15.25 11.09 -13.90
C PHE A 53 15.44 9.80 -14.71
N ARG A 54 16.66 9.48 -15.14
CA ARG A 54 16.97 8.21 -15.82
C ARG A 54 16.74 7.00 -14.90
N HIS A 55 17.14 7.10 -13.63
CA HIS A 55 16.90 6.05 -12.64
C HIS A 55 15.41 5.93 -12.30
N ILE A 56 14.73 7.06 -12.06
CA ILE A 56 13.28 7.08 -11.77
C ILE A 56 12.49 6.45 -12.94
N ASN A 57 12.76 6.89 -14.16
CA ASN A 57 12.09 6.36 -15.35
C ASN A 57 12.40 4.88 -15.57
N ALA A 58 13.59 4.41 -15.23
CA ALA A 58 13.91 2.99 -15.32
C ALA A 58 13.11 2.16 -14.29
N ILE A 59 12.95 2.65 -13.05
CA ILE A 59 12.09 2.01 -12.05
C ILE A 59 10.64 1.94 -12.58
N PHE A 60 10.10 3.06 -13.05
CA PHE A 60 8.74 3.12 -13.58
C PHE A 60 8.55 2.21 -14.81
N SER A 61 9.52 2.21 -15.73
CA SER A 61 9.53 1.34 -16.90
C SER A 61 9.49 -0.14 -16.53
N GLN A 62 10.17 -0.53 -15.44
CA GLN A 62 10.13 -1.90 -14.93
C GLN A 62 8.73 -2.28 -14.45
N THR A 63 8.07 -1.41 -13.70
CA THR A 63 6.70 -1.59 -13.22
C THR A 63 5.72 -1.69 -14.40
N ILE A 64 5.76 -0.75 -15.34
CA ILE A 64 4.87 -0.76 -16.52
C ILE A 64 5.13 -1.98 -17.42
N SER A 65 6.38 -2.43 -17.55
CA SER A 65 6.72 -3.67 -18.26
C SER A 65 6.11 -4.90 -17.60
N ALA A 66 5.98 -4.92 -16.27
CA ALA A 66 5.31 -6.01 -15.56
C ALA A 66 3.78 -5.97 -15.77
N VAL A 67 3.17 -4.78 -15.73
CA VAL A 67 1.72 -4.58 -15.97
C VAL A 67 1.33 -4.98 -17.39
N THR A 68 2.04 -4.46 -18.39
CA THR A 68 1.81 -4.77 -19.82
C THR A 68 2.35 -6.14 -20.22
N GLY A 69 2.96 -6.87 -19.30
CA GLY A 69 3.53 -8.20 -19.57
C GLY A 69 2.47 -9.22 -19.96
N SER A 70 1.26 -9.14 -19.42
CA SER A 70 0.15 -10.04 -19.75
C SER A 70 -0.45 -9.81 -21.14
N LEU A 71 -0.22 -8.65 -21.73
CA LEU A 71 -0.73 -8.31 -23.07
C LEU A 71 0.24 -8.73 -24.18
N ARG A 72 1.53 -8.72 -23.85
CA ARG A 72 2.61 -8.96 -24.82
C ARG A 72 3.03 -10.42 -24.89
N PHE A 73 2.84 -11.16 -23.81
CA PHE A 73 3.28 -12.54 -23.70
C PHE A 73 2.15 -13.38 -23.13
N ASP A 74 2.03 -14.58 -23.66
CA ASP A 74 1.12 -15.58 -23.14
C ASP A 74 1.60 -16.06 -21.76
N GLY A 75 0.65 -16.34 -20.88
CA GLY A 75 0.89 -16.70 -19.49
C GLY A 75 -0.20 -17.61 -18.97
N ALA A 76 0.09 -18.41 -17.93
CA ALA A 76 -0.90 -19.32 -17.37
C ALA A 76 -2.14 -18.60 -16.82
N LEU A 77 -1.97 -17.35 -16.38
CA LEU A 77 -3.06 -16.47 -16.00
C LEU A 77 -2.77 -15.11 -16.65
N SER A 78 -3.34 -14.87 -17.83
CA SER A 78 -3.29 -13.57 -18.48
C SER A 78 -4.46 -12.72 -17.99
N MET A 79 -4.20 -11.45 -17.69
CA MET A 79 -5.25 -10.47 -17.43
C MET A 79 -5.16 -9.36 -18.48
N GLY A 80 -6.27 -9.09 -19.17
CA GLY A 80 -6.36 -8.07 -20.20
C GLY A 80 -6.46 -6.64 -19.62
N LEU A 81 -6.25 -5.61 -20.45
CA LEU A 81 -6.44 -4.21 -20.01
C LEU A 81 -7.89 -3.93 -19.60
N SER A 82 -8.85 -4.46 -20.37
CA SER A 82 -10.27 -4.33 -20.03
C SER A 82 -10.57 -4.95 -18.67
N GLU A 83 -9.98 -6.11 -18.37
CA GLU A 83 -10.15 -6.78 -17.08
C GLU A 83 -9.47 -6.03 -15.95
N ILE A 84 -8.31 -5.41 -16.20
CA ILE A 84 -7.65 -4.53 -15.22
C ILE A 84 -8.60 -3.39 -14.84
N CYS A 85 -9.19 -2.72 -15.84
CA CYS A 85 -10.12 -1.62 -15.61
C CYS A 85 -11.36 -2.10 -14.84
N THR A 86 -12.02 -3.16 -15.29
CA THR A 86 -13.27 -3.65 -14.65
C THR A 86 -13.03 -4.24 -13.26
N ASN A 87 -11.86 -4.84 -13.01
CA ASN A 87 -11.57 -5.48 -11.72
C ASN A 87 -11.02 -4.51 -10.68
N LEU A 88 -10.31 -3.45 -11.10
CA LEU A 88 -9.65 -2.54 -10.17
C LEU A 88 -10.40 -1.22 -9.95
N VAL A 89 -11.31 -0.84 -10.85
CA VAL A 89 -12.05 0.43 -10.76
C VAL A 89 -13.53 0.14 -10.51
N PRO A 90 -13.97 0.03 -9.23
CA PRO A 90 -15.37 -0.21 -8.90
C PRO A 90 -16.26 1.01 -9.18
N PHE A 91 -15.68 2.21 -9.09
CA PHE A 91 -16.37 3.49 -9.31
C PHE A 91 -15.57 4.33 -10.31
N PRO A 92 -16.21 4.92 -11.34
CA PRO A 92 -15.51 5.63 -12.42
C PRO A 92 -14.58 6.77 -11.98
N ARG A 93 -14.93 7.50 -10.90
CA ARG A 93 -14.08 8.59 -10.39
C ARG A 93 -12.91 8.08 -9.54
N LEU A 94 -13.04 6.89 -8.94
CA LEU A 94 -11.99 6.26 -8.13
C LEU A 94 -11.07 5.41 -9.01
N GLN A 95 -10.56 6.00 -10.09
CA GLN A 95 -9.80 5.31 -11.14
C GLN A 95 -8.28 5.30 -10.91
N PHE A 96 -7.79 5.88 -9.81
CA PHE A 96 -6.37 5.99 -9.54
C PHE A 96 -5.81 4.72 -8.90
N ILE A 97 -5.00 4.00 -9.67
CA ILE A 97 -4.41 2.72 -9.28
C ILE A 97 -2.99 2.97 -8.80
N SER A 98 -2.72 2.58 -7.56
CA SER A 98 -1.38 2.55 -6.99
C SER A 98 -0.63 1.31 -7.48
N THR A 99 0.64 1.49 -7.83
CA THR A 99 1.51 0.41 -8.31
C THR A 99 2.61 0.14 -7.30
N ASN A 100 3.00 -1.12 -7.14
CA ASN A 100 4.13 -1.50 -6.29
C ASN A 100 4.89 -2.67 -6.90
N TYR A 101 6.22 -2.67 -6.85
CA TYR A 101 7.05 -3.65 -7.56
C TYR A 101 8.11 -4.26 -6.66
N ALA A 102 8.16 -5.59 -6.57
CA ALA A 102 9.17 -6.32 -5.83
C ALA A 102 9.71 -7.53 -6.61
N PRO A 103 10.96 -7.96 -6.39
CA PRO A 103 11.96 -7.31 -5.54
C PRO A 103 12.70 -6.18 -6.26
N LEU A 104 12.99 -5.10 -5.52
CA LEU A 104 13.93 -4.04 -5.93
C LEU A 104 15.15 -4.11 -5.01
N VAL A 105 16.11 -4.95 -5.38
CA VAL A 105 17.26 -5.28 -4.54
C VAL A 105 18.55 -4.99 -5.30
N PRO A 106 19.52 -4.28 -4.69
CA PRO A 106 20.81 -4.01 -5.30
C PRO A 106 21.63 -5.31 -5.48
N PRO A 107 22.60 -5.34 -6.42
CA PRO A 107 23.39 -6.54 -6.75
C PRO A 107 24.02 -7.24 -5.55
N GLN A 108 24.49 -6.45 -4.58
CA GLN A 108 25.23 -6.92 -3.41
C GLN A 108 24.40 -7.83 -2.49
N HIS A 109 23.07 -7.67 -2.51
CA HIS A 109 22.15 -8.37 -1.61
C HIS A 109 21.50 -9.61 -2.25
N VAL A 110 21.77 -9.90 -3.53
CA VAL A 110 21.13 -11.01 -4.25
C VAL A 110 21.79 -12.36 -4.02
N THR A 111 23.10 -12.40 -3.76
CA THR A 111 23.81 -13.65 -3.44
C THR A 111 23.35 -14.29 -2.13
N PHE A 112 22.89 -13.49 -1.17
CA PHE A 112 22.57 -13.96 0.18
C PHE A 112 21.07 -14.23 0.39
N ASN A 113 20.19 -13.69 -0.46
CA ASN A 113 18.74 -13.80 -0.28
C ASN A 113 18.11 -14.79 -1.27
N ARG A 114 17.32 -15.73 -0.73
CA ARG A 114 16.41 -16.56 -1.53
C ARG A 114 15.10 -15.79 -1.74
N PHE A 115 14.80 -15.45 -2.98
CA PHE A 115 13.54 -14.81 -3.34
C PHE A 115 12.45 -15.85 -3.57
N THR A 116 11.80 -16.37 -2.52
CA THR A 116 10.63 -17.26 -2.71
C THR A 116 9.40 -16.47 -3.15
N THR A 117 8.43 -17.13 -3.80
CA THR A 117 7.15 -16.49 -4.17
C THR A 117 6.48 -15.85 -2.95
N MET A 118 6.52 -16.51 -1.81
CA MET A 118 5.95 -16.00 -0.56
C MET A 118 6.68 -14.75 -0.04
N ASP A 119 8.01 -14.69 -0.16
CA ASP A 119 8.79 -13.56 0.32
C ASP A 119 8.55 -12.31 -0.53
N ILE A 120 8.51 -12.48 -1.86
CA ILE A 120 8.21 -11.37 -2.77
C ILE A 120 6.77 -10.88 -2.56
N THR A 121 5.79 -11.77 -2.38
CA THR A 121 4.39 -11.37 -2.14
C THR A 121 4.26 -10.59 -0.83
N ARG A 122 4.96 -11.00 0.24
CA ARG A 122 4.94 -10.27 1.51
C ARG A 122 5.61 -8.92 1.39
N SER A 123 6.74 -8.83 0.67
CA SER A 123 7.50 -7.59 0.49
C SER A 123 6.64 -6.47 -0.09
N VAL A 124 5.71 -6.77 -1.01
CA VAL A 124 4.85 -5.76 -1.65
C VAL A 124 3.75 -5.22 -0.72
N PHE A 125 3.42 -5.96 0.35
CA PHE A 125 2.35 -5.59 1.29
C PHE A 125 2.88 -5.21 2.67
N GLN A 126 4.19 -5.18 2.86
CA GLN A 126 4.77 -4.65 4.08
C GLN A 126 4.71 -3.12 4.00
N SER A 127 4.07 -2.49 4.97
CA SER A 127 4.23 -1.05 5.21
C SER A 127 5.68 -0.79 5.64
N ALA A 128 6.24 0.37 5.31
CA ALA A 128 7.52 0.80 5.88
C ALA A 128 7.43 0.72 7.41
N ASP A 129 8.44 0.12 8.05
CA ASP A 129 8.54 0.19 9.50
C ASP A 129 8.65 1.68 9.90
N PRO A 130 7.92 2.15 10.94
CA PRO A 130 7.91 3.55 11.37
C PRO A 130 9.28 4.10 11.80
N LYS A 131 10.32 3.24 11.88
CA LYS A 131 11.70 3.64 12.18
C LYS A 131 12.48 4.16 10.97
N GLU A 132 12.10 3.81 9.73
CA GLU A 132 12.77 4.34 8.52
C GLU A 132 12.34 5.80 8.21
N GLU A 133 11.16 6.24 8.66
CA GLU A 133 10.65 7.61 8.43
C GLU A 133 11.21 8.67 9.40
N LEU A 134 11.59 8.29 10.63
CA LEU A 134 12.26 9.24 11.55
C LEU A 134 13.59 9.74 10.99
N LEU A 135 14.23 8.99 10.08
CA LEU A 135 15.43 9.41 9.37
C LEU A 135 15.14 10.29 8.15
N GLN A 136 13.87 10.46 7.74
CA GLN A 136 13.48 11.34 6.63
C GLN A 136 13.23 12.80 7.06
N GLN A 137 13.23 13.10 8.37
CA GLN A 137 13.10 14.48 8.87
C GLN A 137 14.44 15.26 8.87
N ASP A 138 15.60 14.60 8.79
CA ASP A 138 16.91 15.24 8.92
C ASP A 138 17.69 15.29 7.59
N VAL A 139 17.09 15.82 6.52
CA VAL A 139 17.88 16.25 5.34
C VAL A 139 18.14 17.75 5.47
N PRO A 140 19.38 18.20 5.77
CA PRO A 140 19.69 19.62 5.73
C PRO A 140 19.61 20.12 4.29
N VAL A 141 18.62 20.96 4.03
CA VAL A 141 18.48 21.72 2.79
C VAL A 141 19.59 22.76 2.77
N THR A 142 20.69 22.49 2.05
CA THR A 142 21.64 23.56 1.73
C THR A 142 20.97 24.54 0.76
N PRO A 143 20.84 25.84 1.10
CA PRO A 143 20.24 26.81 0.20
C PRO A 143 21.25 27.11 -0.93
N SER A 144 20.98 26.62 -2.14
CA SER A 144 21.66 27.08 -3.34
C SER A 144 21.22 28.52 -3.63
N SER A 145 21.89 29.47 -2.99
CA SER A 145 21.79 30.89 -3.26
C SER A 145 22.87 31.28 -4.27
N THR A 146 22.45 31.47 -5.52
CA THR A 146 22.94 32.53 -6.40
C THR A 146 21.97 32.61 -7.57
N MET A 147 21.04 33.57 -7.48
CA MET A 147 20.31 34.05 -8.64
C MET A 147 21.30 34.82 -9.51
N SER A 148 21.60 34.30 -10.70
CA SER A 148 22.19 35.10 -11.77
C SER A 148 21.09 35.48 -12.75
N SER A 149 20.79 36.77 -12.80
CA SER A 149 19.96 37.45 -13.78
C SER A 149 20.31 37.04 -15.22
N PHE A 150 19.32 36.55 -15.96
CA PHE A 150 19.43 36.35 -17.40
C PHE A 150 19.21 37.70 -18.11
N SER A 151 20.27 38.28 -18.66
CA SER A 151 20.16 39.25 -19.76
C SER A 151 20.72 38.59 -21.02
N ALA A 152 19.93 38.53 -22.08
CA ALA A 152 20.35 38.03 -23.38
C ALA A 152 21.49 38.90 -23.96
N PRO A 153 22.49 38.30 -24.65
CA PRO A 153 23.34 39.08 -25.54
C PRO A 153 23.12 38.68 -27.01
N SER A 154 22.89 39.71 -27.81
CA SER A 154 23.10 39.75 -29.24
C SER A 154 24.60 39.67 -29.59
N SER A 155 24.89 38.90 -30.64
CA SER A 155 25.98 39.01 -31.63
C SER A 155 27.40 39.45 -31.21
N THR A 156 28.39 38.61 -31.55
CA THR A 156 29.63 38.90 -32.34
C THR A 156 30.95 38.32 -31.76
N GLN A 157 31.50 37.32 -32.50
CA GLN A 157 32.92 37.00 -32.83
C GLN A 157 34.02 36.72 -31.75
N LEU A 158 34.62 35.53 -31.95
CA LEU A 158 36.05 35.11 -31.95
C LEU A 158 36.97 35.09 -30.69
N SER A 159 37.48 33.86 -30.48
CA SER A 159 38.84 33.44 -30.04
C SER A 159 39.36 33.79 -28.64
N PHE A 160 39.65 32.79 -27.80
CA PHE A 160 40.99 32.19 -27.61
C PHE A 160 40.94 31.10 -26.51
N PHE A 161 41.73 30.03 -26.73
CA PHE A 161 41.96 28.88 -25.84
C PHE A 161 42.69 29.27 -24.55
N THR A 162 42.25 28.78 -23.38
CA THR A 162 43.12 28.52 -22.21
C THR A 162 42.60 27.37 -21.34
N PRO A 163 43.48 26.52 -20.76
CA PRO A 163 43.13 25.21 -20.20
C PRO A 163 42.76 25.23 -18.70
N LEU A 164 41.91 24.27 -18.30
CA LEU A 164 41.49 24.00 -16.92
C LEU A 164 42.61 23.38 -16.08
N PRO A 165 42.76 23.74 -14.78
CA PRO A 165 43.70 23.09 -13.87
C PRO A 165 43.16 21.77 -13.27
N PRO A 166 44.04 20.82 -12.88
CA PRO A 166 43.66 19.47 -12.47
C PRO A 166 43.17 19.39 -11.01
N ILE A 167 42.10 18.61 -10.80
CA ILE A 167 41.51 18.31 -9.49
C ILE A 167 42.41 17.30 -8.74
N ARG A 168 42.92 17.73 -7.57
CA ARG A 168 43.63 16.87 -6.60
C ARG A 168 42.71 15.76 -6.07
N ARG A 169 43.12 14.50 -6.26
CA ARG A 169 42.59 13.35 -5.52
C ARG A 169 43.12 13.36 -4.09
N SER A 170 42.26 13.54 -3.10
CA SER A 170 42.54 13.13 -1.72
C SER A 170 41.89 11.78 -1.47
N SER A 171 42.74 10.77 -1.27
CA SER A 171 42.40 9.46 -0.72
C SER A 171 41.82 9.63 0.69
N PHE A 172 40.57 9.21 0.89
CA PHE A 172 40.03 9.03 2.24
C PHE A 172 39.76 7.54 2.47
N SER A 173 40.41 7.02 3.51
CA SER A 173 40.37 5.64 3.99
C SER A 173 38.98 5.24 4.47
N ALA A 174 38.52 4.06 4.05
CA ALA A 174 37.30 3.44 4.54
C ALA A 174 37.48 2.98 6.00
N PRO A 175 36.52 3.26 6.92
CA PRO A 175 36.43 2.52 8.17
C PRO A 175 35.77 1.18 7.91
N SER A 176 36.50 0.10 8.21
CA SER A 176 35.98 -1.26 8.33
C SER A 176 35.10 -1.40 9.57
N SER A 177 34.13 -2.32 9.47
CA SER A 177 33.22 -2.83 10.51
C SER A 177 31.94 -2.00 10.78
N ALA A 178 30.85 -2.45 10.17
CA ALA A 178 29.49 -2.20 10.64
C ALA A 178 28.86 -3.55 11.09
N PRO A 179 28.09 -3.56 12.18
CA PRO A 179 27.73 -4.76 12.92
C PRO A 179 26.59 -5.53 12.24
N SER A 180 26.54 -6.83 12.52
CA SER A 180 25.48 -7.75 12.10
C SER A 180 24.14 -7.40 12.76
N THR A 181 23.32 -6.60 12.09
CA THR A 181 21.89 -6.45 12.40
C THR A 181 21.09 -7.49 11.63
N SER A 182 20.25 -8.21 12.37
CA SER A 182 19.28 -9.20 11.92
C SER A 182 18.58 -8.81 10.61
N SER A 183 18.56 -9.75 9.67
CA SER A 183 17.91 -9.70 8.35
C SER A 183 16.50 -9.09 8.39
N SER A 184 16.38 -7.80 8.11
CA SER A 184 15.12 -7.17 7.74
C SER A 184 14.80 -7.58 6.30
N THR A 185 13.77 -8.42 6.14
CA THR A 185 13.20 -8.68 4.82
C THR A 185 12.76 -7.35 4.23
N SER A 186 13.29 -7.03 3.05
CA SER A 186 13.08 -5.78 2.32
C SER A 186 11.59 -5.48 2.14
N SER A 187 11.05 -4.55 2.92
CA SER A 187 9.69 -4.01 2.77
C SER A 187 9.66 -3.08 1.55
N THR A 188 8.78 -3.32 0.58
CA THR A 188 8.61 -2.43 -0.57
C THR A 188 7.32 -1.64 -0.35
N SER A 189 7.43 -0.36 0.01
CA SER A 189 6.29 0.54 0.12
C SER A 189 5.69 0.85 -1.27
N PRO A 190 4.37 1.16 -1.38
CA PRO A 190 3.73 1.49 -2.65
C PRO A 190 4.40 2.67 -3.36
N MET A 191 4.39 2.71 -4.69
CA MET A 191 5.07 3.74 -5.53
C MET A 191 4.46 5.15 -5.46
N TRP A 192 3.69 5.40 -4.41
CA TRP A 192 2.99 6.64 -4.13
C TRP A 192 3.15 6.91 -2.63
N SER A 193 3.66 8.09 -2.29
CA SER A 193 3.82 8.49 -0.89
C SER A 193 2.44 8.62 -0.24
N GLY A 194 2.21 8.01 0.90
CA GLY A 194 1.00 8.23 1.70
C GLY A 194 1.39 8.18 3.16
N PRO A 195 0.81 9.01 4.03
CA PRO A 195 1.02 8.87 5.47
C PRO A 195 0.60 7.47 5.92
N LEU A 196 1.17 7.03 7.06
CA LEU A 196 0.99 5.75 7.75
C LEU A 196 -0.47 5.29 8.02
N SER A 197 -1.49 6.07 7.63
CA SER A 197 -2.88 5.64 7.76
C SER A 197 -3.12 4.48 6.80
N PRO A 198 -3.44 3.27 7.29
CA PRO A 198 -3.73 2.14 6.43
C PRO A 198 -5.05 2.42 5.70
N GLY A 199 -4.94 2.96 4.49
CA GLY A 199 -6.08 3.10 3.59
C GLY A 199 -6.72 1.73 3.32
N VAL A 200 -7.99 1.74 2.97
CA VAL A 200 -8.71 0.52 2.64
C VAL A 200 -8.49 0.19 1.16
N HIS A 201 -8.24 -1.09 0.88
CA HIS A 201 -8.08 -1.60 -0.46
C HIS A 201 -9.44 -1.99 -1.03
N MET A 202 -9.85 -1.32 -2.11
CA MET A 202 -11.06 -1.67 -2.86
C MET A 202 -10.83 -2.91 -3.71
N ALA A 203 -9.69 -2.95 -4.41
CA ALA A 203 -9.32 -4.06 -5.28
C ALA A 203 -7.79 -4.18 -5.37
N CYS A 204 -7.31 -5.40 -5.51
CA CYS A 204 -5.88 -5.69 -5.63
C CYS A 204 -5.63 -6.72 -6.74
N CYS A 205 -4.65 -6.48 -7.59
CA CYS A 205 -4.16 -7.43 -8.55
C CYS A 205 -2.66 -7.66 -8.37
N LEU A 206 -2.26 -8.93 -8.44
CA LEU A 206 -0.88 -9.39 -8.35
C LEU A 206 -0.44 -9.94 -9.71
N MET A 207 0.52 -9.27 -10.34
CA MET A 207 1.11 -9.65 -11.62
C MET A 207 2.48 -10.27 -11.39
N TYR A 208 2.54 -11.60 -11.36
CA TYR A 208 3.78 -12.36 -11.21
C TYR A 208 4.47 -12.54 -12.56
N ARG A 209 5.81 -12.48 -12.52
CA ARG A 209 6.66 -12.70 -13.68
C ARG A 209 7.84 -13.60 -13.35
N GLY A 210 8.19 -14.53 -14.25
CA GLY A 210 9.33 -15.44 -14.15
C GLY A 210 8.94 -16.83 -13.63
N GLN A 211 9.88 -17.49 -12.93
CA GLN A 211 9.71 -18.86 -12.45
C GLN A 211 8.81 -18.89 -11.20
N VAL A 212 7.50 -18.88 -11.42
CA VAL A 212 6.47 -18.87 -10.38
C VAL A 212 5.43 -19.97 -10.66
N LYS A 213 5.20 -20.85 -9.68
CA LYS A 213 4.16 -21.87 -9.75
C LYS A 213 2.83 -21.31 -9.24
N PRO A 214 1.69 -21.54 -9.92
CA PRO A 214 0.38 -21.07 -9.46
C PRO A 214 0.00 -21.56 -8.05
N SER A 215 0.42 -22.78 -7.67
CA SER A 215 0.22 -23.35 -6.32
C SER A 215 0.83 -22.49 -5.21
N ASP A 216 2.02 -21.95 -5.47
CA ASP A 216 2.79 -21.17 -4.51
C ASP A 216 2.17 -19.78 -4.34
N VAL A 217 1.62 -19.22 -5.43
CA VAL A 217 0.91 -17.94 -5.42
C VAL A 217 -0.35 -18.03 -4.56
N THR A 218 -1.19 -19.04 -4.77
CA THR A 218 -2.41 -19.24 -3.97
C THR A 218 -2.07 -19.44 -2.49
N THR A 219 -1.00 -20.16 -2.20
CA THR A 219 -0.53 -20.37 -0.82
C THR A 219 0.00 -19.07 -0.20
N ALA A 220 0.72 -18.25 -0.96
CA ALA A 220 1.22 -16.95 -0.51
C ALA A 220 0.06 -15.99 -0.20
N ILE A 221 -0.93 -15.89 -1.09
CA ILE A 221 -2.10 -15.02 -0.92
C ILE A 221 -2.92 -15.43 0.32
N LYS A 222 -3.18 -16.73 0.50
CA LYS A 222 -3.86 -17.25 1.71
C LYS A 222 -3.14 -16.82 2.99
N LYS A 223 -1.81 -16.87 3.01
CA LYS A 223 -1.01 -16.42 4.16
C LYS A 223 -1.06 -14.91 4.37
N VAL A 224 -1.11 -14.10 3.31
CA VAL A 224 -1.26 -12.64 3.40
C VAL A 224 -2.62 -12.27 3.98
N ILE A 225 -3.69 -12.92 3.50
CA ILE A 225 -5.05 -12.76 4.03
C ILE A 225 -5.10 -13.18 5.51
N GLN A 226 -4.54 -14.32 5.86
CA GLN A 226 -4.56 -14.83 7.24
C GLN A 226 -3.84 -13.89 8.22
N LYS A 227 -2.74 -13.26 7.78
CA LYS A 227 -1.99 -12.30 8.60
C LYS A 227 -2.68 -10.93 8.72
N ARG A 228 -3.81 -10.71 8.03
CA ARG A 228 -4.49 -9.40 7.95
C ARG A 228 -3.53 -8.26 7.61
N ALA A 229 -2.59 -8.53 6.71
CA ALA A 229 -1.63 -7.51 6.26
C ALA A 229 -2.29 -6.41 5.42
N ILE A 230 -3.50 -6.67 4.90
CA ILE A 230 -4.25 -5.76 4.04
C ILE A 230 -5.69 -5.66 4.56
N ASN A 231 -6.19 -4.44 4.67
CA ASN A 231 -7.60 -4.15 4.95
C ASN A 231 -8.35 -4.00 3.63
N PHE A 232 -9.22 -4.96 3.33
CA PHE A 232 -10.12 -4.86 2.18
C PHE A 232 -11.44 -4.22 2.57
N VAL A 233 -12.10 -3.62 1.59
CA VAL A 233 -13.48 -3.20 1.75
C VAL A 233 -14.39 -4.43 1.93
N SER A 234 -15.46 -4.25 2.68
CA SER A 234 -16.42 -5.28 3.07
C SER A 234 -17.11 -6.00 1.90
N TRP A 235 -17.40 -5.30 0.79
CA TRP A 235 -18.01 -5.87 -0.41
C TRP A 235 -17.01 -6.62 -1.30
N THR A 236 -15.72 -6.63 -0.95
CA THR A 236 -14.69 -7.35 -1.69
C THR A 236 -13.83 -8.20 -0.73
N PRO A 237 -14.40 -9.28 -0.15
CA PRO A 237 -13.72 -10.08 0.88
C PRO A 237 -12.52 -10.89 0.36
N THR A 238 -12.46 -11.17 -0.95
CA THR A 238 -11.34 -11.87 -1.61
C THR A 238 -10.87 -11.10 -2.85
N GLY A 239 -10.50 -9.84 -2.65
CA GLY A 239 -10.18 -8.89 -3.73
C GLY A 239 -8.86 -9.08 -4.47
N PHE A 240 -8.31 -10.30 -4.52
CA PHE A 240 -7.08 -10.58 -5.25
C PHE A 240 -7.38 -11.14 -6.64
N LYS A 241 -6.95 -10.41 -7.66
CA LYS A 241 -6.75 -10.95 -9.01
C LYS A 241 -5.29 -11.34 -9.18
N VAL A 242 -5.03 -12.37 -9.98
CA VAL A 242 -3.69 -12.91 -10.16
C VAL A 242 -3.41 -13.08 -11.64
N GLY A 243 -2.32 -12.48 -12.11
CA GLY A 243 -1.70 -12.76 -13.39
C GLY A 243 -0.36 -13.47 -13.20
N VAL A 244 -0.03 -14.43 -14.06
CA VAL A 244 1.24 -15.16 -14.04
C VAL A 244 1.80 -15.24 -15.46
N ASN A 245 2.98 -14.67 -15.63
CA ASN A 245 3.75 -14.71 -16.86
C ASN A 245 5.08 -15.46 -16.61
N TYR A 246 5.40 -16.47 -17.42
CA TYR A 246 6.60 -17.29 -17.26
C TYR A 246 7.87 -16.67 -17.83
N GLN A 247 7.75 -15.59 -18.62
CA GLN A 247 8.90 -14.91 -19.19
C GLN A 247 9.80 -14.35 -18.08
N PRO A 248 11.12 -14.56 -18.13
CA PRO A 248 12.03 -14.02 -17.13
C PRO A 248 11.96 -12.50 -17.05
N VAL A 249 12.30 -11.99 -15.87
CA VAL A 249 12.41 -10.55 -15.62
C VAL A 249 13.63 -10.02 -16.39
N THR A 250 13.39 -9.02 -17.23
CA THR A 250 14.47 -8.27 -17.88
C THR A 250 14.88 -7.13 -16.96
N THR A 251 16.19 -6.87 -16.89
CA THR A 251 16.76 -5.79 -16.08
C THR A 251 17.21 -4.65 -16.97
N LEU A 252 16.95 -3.42 -16.55
CA LEU A 252 17.47 -2.25 -17.23
C LEU A 252 18.90 -1.96 -16.72
N PRO A 253 19.87 -1.72 -17.63
CA PRO A 253 21.26 -1.42 -17.25
C PRO A 253 21.38 -0.25 -16.26
N GLU A 254 20.51 0.75 -16.41
CA GLU A 254 20.47 1.97 -15.60
C GLU A 254 20.27 1.74 -14.12
N LEU A 255 19.52 0.71 -13.75
CA LEU A 255 19.27 0.40 -12.34
C LEU A 255 20.36 -0.49 -11.74
N GLY A 256 21.26 -1.02 -12.58
CA GLY A 256 22.24 -2.03 -12.18
C GLY A 256 21.59 -3.25 -11.51
N LEU A 257 20.30 -3.53 -11.78
CA LEU A 257 19.59 -4.61 -11.09
C LEU A 257 20.14 -5.97 -11.54
N PRO A 258 20.36 -6.90 -10.61
CA PRO A 258 20.74 -8.27 -10.94
C PRO A 258 19.57 -9.02 -11.58
N ARG A 259 19.88 -10.01 -12.42
CA ARG A 259 18.85 -10.87 -13.02
C ARG A 259 18.15 -11.69 -11.93
N LEU A 260 16.88 -11.38 -11.70
CA LEU A 260 16.06 -12.06 -10.70
C LEU A 260 15.25 -13.20 -11.34
N PRO A 261 15.07 -14.34 -10.63
CA PRO A 261 14.31 -15.48 -11.16
C PRO A 261 12.80 -15.20 -11.21
N ARG A 262 12.32 -14.27 -10.39
CA ARG A 262 10.91 -13.90 -10.26
C ARG A 262 10.73 -12.48 -9.77
N SER A 263 9.64 -11.85 -10.18
CA SER A 263 9.16 -10.57 -9.65
C SER A 263 7.64 -10.56 -9.55
N VAL A 264 7.11 -9.61 -8.81
CA VAL A 264 5.68 -9.34 -8.66
C VAL A 264 5.44 -7.84 -8.74
N CYS A 265 4.42 -7.45 -9.49
CA CYS A 265 3.88 -6.10 -9.51
C CYS A 265 2.48 -6.15 -8.92
N VAL A 266 2.20 -5.35 -7.90
CA VAL A 266 0.85 -5.14 -7.39
C VAL A 266 0.25 -3.91 -8.04
N LEU A 267 -0.98 -4.06 -8.48
CA LEU A 267 -1.88 -2.98 -8.84
C LEU A 267 -2.97 -2.93 -7.79
N SER A 268 -3.07 -1.84 -7.05
CA SER A 268 -4.04 -1.72 -5.98
C SER A 268 -4.81 -0.42 -6.10
N ASN A 269 -6.13 -0.53 -6.06
CA ASN A 269 -6.98 0.63 -5.83
C ASN A 269 -7.20 0.78 -4.33
N THR A 270 -6.64 1.83 -3.75
CA THR A 270 -6.61 2.09 -2.31
C THR A 270 -7.10 3.50 -2.05
N THR A 271 -7.84 3.67 -0.96
CA THR A 271 -8.32 4.99 -0.53
C THR A 271 -7.19 5.92 -0.09
N SER A 272 -5.99 5.41 0.17
CA SER A 272 -4.80 6.21 0.49
C SER A 272 -4.37 7.18 -0.63
N ALA A 273 -4.84 6.97 -1.87
CA ALA A 273 -4.67 7.92 -2.97
C ALA A 273 -5.25 9.31 -2.62
N ARG A 274 -6.32 9.36 -1.81
CA ARG A 274 -6.95 10.57 -1.27
C ARG A 274 -5.94 11.58 -0.73
N HIS A 275 -5.01 11.14 0.11
CA HIS A 275 -4.12 12.03 0.86
C HIS A 275 -3.25 12.91 -0.03
N GLN A 276 -2.95 12.43 -1.22
CA GLN A 276 -2.12 13.15 -2.18
C GLN A 276 -2.92 14.07 -3.07
N TRP A 277 -4.18 13.72 -3.34
CA TRP A 277 -5.15 14.68 -3.88
C TRP A 277 -5.46 15.79 -2.88
N GLU A 278 -5.56 15.49 -1.58
CA GLU A 278 -5.72 16.48 -0.52
C GLU A 278 -4.52 17.43 -0.45
N LYS A 279 -3.30 16.89 -0.49
CA LYS A 279 -2.07 17.71 -0.54
C LYS A 279 -2.06 18.61 -1.79
N LEU A 280 -2.38 18.06 -2.95
CA LEU A 280 -2.43 18.80 -4.20
C LEU A 280 -3.47 19.91 -4.17
N ALA A 281 -4.67 19.61 -3.66
CA ALA A 281 -5.76 20.57 -3.49
C ALA A 281 -5.36 21.70 -2.54
N ALA A 282 -4.69 21.39 -1.42
CA ALA A 282 -4.20 22.40 -0.49
C ALA A 282 -3.13 23.30 -1.12
N ASP A 283 -2.24 22.75 -1.95
CA ASP A 283 -1.23 23.54 -2.67
C ASP A 283 -1.85 24.40 -3.78
N PHE A 284 -2.89 23.90 -4.46
CA PHE A 284 -3.72 24.69 -5.38
C PHE A 284 -4.40 25.86 -4.66
N ASP A 285 -5.06 25.60 -3.52
CA ASP A 285 -5.81 26.62 -2.78
C ASP A 285 -4.88 27.74 -2.27
N LYS A 286 -3.66 27.41 -1.87
CA LYS A 286 -2.64 28.40 -1.50
C LYS A 286 -2.32 29.35 -2.65
N LEU A 287 -2.13 28.84 -3.87
CA LEU A 287 -1.84 29.65 -5.05
C LEU A 287 -3.08 30.46 -5.48
N PHE A 288 -4.25 29.81 -5.47
CA PHE A 288 -5.50 30.38 -5.94
C PHE A 288 -6.06 31.46 -5.02
N SER A 289 -5.83 31.37 -3.71
CA SER A 289 -6.21 32.42 -2.74
C SER A 289 -5.62 33.80 -3.08
N LYS A 290 -4.43 33.81 -3.70
CA LYS A 290 -3.74 35.03 -4.16
C LYS A 290 -3.91 35.30 -5.65
N LYS A 291 -4.68 34.46 -6.37
CA LYS A 291 -4.77 34.43 -7.84
C LYS A 291 -3.38 34.45 -8.52
N ALA A 292 -2.40 33.81 -7.88
CA ALA A 292 -1.02 33.80 -8.36
C ALA A 292 -0.93 32.95 -9.63
N PHE A 293 -0.25 33.46 -10.66
CA PHE A 293 -0.04 32.78 -11.95
C PHE A 293 -1.30 32.49 -12.79
N CYS A 294 -2.51 32.82 -12.31
CA CYS A 294 -3.74 32.62 -13.08
C CYS A 294 -3.75 33.39 -14.41
N PHE A 295 -3.06 34.53 -14.50
CA PHE A 295 -3.04 35.35 -15.71
C PHE A 295 -2.46 34.61 -16.92
N TRP A 296 -1.47 33.72 -16.72
CA TRP A 296 -0.90 32.91 -17.82
C TRP A 296 -1.93 31.98 -18.44
N TYR A 297 -2.87 31.47 -17.63
CA TYR A 297 -3.95 30.61 -18.12
C TYR A 297 -5.06 31.43 -18.81
N LEU A 298 -5.35 32.62 -18.29
CA LEU A 298 -6.34 33.53 -18.86
C LEU A 298 -5.92 34.07 -20.23
N ASP A 299 -4.64 34.39 -20.40
CA ASP A 299 -4.09 34.89 -21.67
C ASP A 299 -4.12 33.82 -22.78
N GLU A 300 -3.99 32.55 -22.39
CA GLU A 300 -4.14 31.39 -23.29
C GLU A 300 -5.61 30.99 -23.53
N GLY A 301 -6.58 31.78 -23.03
CA GLY A 301 -8.01 31.62 -23.32
C GLY A 301 -8.79 30.72 -22.38
N MET A 302 -8.23 30.31 -21.23
CA MET A 302 -8.95 29.57 -20.20
C MET A 302 -9.67 30.51 -19.24
N SER A 303 -10.88 30.18 -18.81
CA SER A 303 -11.62 31.02 -17.87
C SER A 303 -11.22 30.72 -16.41
N LEU A 304 -11.46 31.68 -15.50
CA LEU A 304 -11.31 31.39 -14.06
C LEU A 304 -12.36 30.39 -13.56
N GLU A 305 -13.51 30.32 -14.25
CA GLU A 305 -14.60 29.40 -13.92
C GLU A 305 -14.15 27.96 -14.17
N ASP A 306 -13.40 27.71 -15.25
CA ASP A 306 -12.84 26.40 -15.58
C ASP A 306 -11.88 25.89 -14.48
N LEU A 307 -11.08 26.80 -13.90
CA LEU A 307 -10.18 26.48 -12.79
C LEU A 307 -10.96 26.14 -11.51
N THR A 308 -12.05 26.84 -11.24
CA THR A 308 -12.90 26.54 -10.08
C THR A 308 -13.66 25.24 -10.25
N GLU A 309 -14.20 24.97 -11.45
CA GLU A 309 -14.87 23.72 -11.78
C GLU A 309 -13.92 22.52 -11.60
N ALA A 310 -12.71 22.61 -12.15
CA ALA A 310 -11.70 21.56 -12.01
C ALA A 310 -11.35 21.29 -10.53
N ARG A 311 -11.33 22.33 -9.69
CA ARG A 311 -11.06 22.22 -8.26
C ARG A 311 -12.23 21.58 -7.49
N GLU A 312 -13.46 21.89 -7.88
CA GLU A 312 -14.67 21.28 -7.31
C GLU A 312 -14.75 19.79 -7.63
N ASP A 313 -14.44 19.39 -8.87
CA ASP A 313 -14.41 17.98 -9.28
C ASP A 313 -13.41 17.15 -8.47
N VAL A 314 -12.22 17.69 -8.21
CA VAL A 314 -11.22 17.05 -7.34
C VAL A 314 -11.74 16.97 -5.89
N ALA A 315 -12.49 17.97 -5.42
CA ALA A 315 -13.10 17.94 -4.08
C ALA A 315 -14.15 16.84 -3.95
N VAL A 316 -15.00 16.67 -4.97
CA VAL A 316 -16.00 15.61 -5.03
C VAL A 316 -15.33 14.24 -5.02
N MET A 317 -14.27 14.06 -5.80
CA MET A 317 -13.49 12.81 -5.80
C MET A 317 -12.88 12.51 -4.42
N ILE A 318 -12.28 13.50 -3.75
CA ILE A 318 -11.73 13.32 -2.40
C ILE A 318 -12.83 12.86 -1.43
N LYS A 319 -14.02 13.48 -1.52
CA LYS A 319 -15.18 13.09 -0.70
C LYS A 319 -15.63 11.66 -0.99
N GLU A 320 -15.70 11.25 -2.26
CA GLU A 320 -16.05 9.86 -2.60
C GLU A 320 -15.06 8.85 -2.02
N TYR A 321 -13.75 9.16 -1.99
CA TYR A 321 -12.77 8.31 -1.28
C TYR A 321 -13.04 8.24 0.24
N MET A 322 -13.42 9.35 0.87
CA MET A 322 -13.77 9.38 2.30
C MET A 322 -15.03 8.56 2.60
N ASP A 323 -16.05 8.67 1.75
CA ASP A 323 -17.31 7.94 1.91
C ASP A 323 -17.09 6.42 1.89
N VAL A 324 -16.16 5.93 1.05
CA VAL A 324 -15.75 4.51 1.02
C VAL A 324 -15.05 4.08 2.32
N GLU A 325 -14.17 4.91 2.88
CA GLU A 325 -13.53 4.63 4.17
C GLU A 325 -14.54 4.58 5.33
N GLU A 326 -15.50 5.50 5.31
CA GLU A 326 -16.53 5.60 6.35
C GLU A 326 -17.53 4.44 6.26
N MET A 327 -17.97 4.07 5.05
CA MET A 327 -18.83 2.90 4.84
C MET A 327 -18.18 1.63 5.38
N THR A 328 -16.89 1.43 5.10
CA THR A 328 -16.12 0.29 5.62
C THR A 328 -16.07 0.29 7.15
N SER A 329 -15.83 1.46 7.74
CA SER A 329 -15.73 1.61 9.21
C SER A 329 -17.07 1.37 9.91
N ARG A 330 -18.18 1.88 9.35
CA ARG A 330 -19.55 1.64 9.86
C ARG A 330 -19.93 0.17 9.80
N GLU A 331 -19.60 -0.51 8.70
CA GLU A 331 -19.86 -1.94 8.57
C GLU A 331 -19.00 -2.80 9.50
N ALA A 332 -17.74 -2.42 9.72
CA ALA A 332 -16.88 -3.06 10.71
C ALA A 332 -17.45 -2.90 12.13
N ALA A 333 -18.01 -1.73 12.46
CA ALA A 333 -18.68 -1.50 13.74
C ALA A 333 -19.96 -2.36 13.88
N ARG A 334 -20.79 -2.45 12.83
CA ARG A 334 -21.98 -3.32 12.83
C ARG A 334 -21.61 -4.79 13.08
N ARG A 335 -20.57 -5.29 12.41
CA ARG A 335 -20.11 -6.68 12.61
C ARG A 335 -19.60 -6.93 14.03
N LYS A 336 -18.94 -5.95 14.66
CA LYS A 336 -18.51 -6.06 16.06
C LYS A 336 -19.71 -6.21 16.99
N ILE A 337 -20.71 -5.34 16.84
CA ILE A 337 -21.96 -5.39 17.62
C ILE A 337 -22.67 -6.73 17.41
N GLU A 338 -22.76 -7.21 16.18
CA GLU A 338 -23.37 -8.51 15.86
C GLU A 338 -22.59 -9.66 16.52
N THR A 339 -21.26 -9.66 16.46
CA THR A 339 -20.44 -10.67 17.15
C THR A 339 -20.53 -10.59 18.67
N GLU A 340 -20.63 -9.40 19.25
CA GLU A 340 -20.80 -9.20 20.69
C GLU A 340 -22.18 -9.71 21.14
N SER A 341 -23.25 -9.39 20.40
CA SER A 341 -24.60 -9.92 20.67
C SER A 341 -24.72 -11.45 20.53
N LEU A 342 -23.96 -12.05 19.60
CA LEU A 342 -23.86 -13.50 19.43
C LEU A 342 -23.05 -14.18 20.55
N VAL A 343 -22.07 -13.48 21.11
CA VAL A 343 -21.34 -13.95 22.30
C VAL A 343 -22.25 -13.88 23.51
N ASP A 344 -22.94 -12.75 23.71
CA ASP A 344 -23.85 -12.52 24.82
C ASP A 344 -24.98 -13.56 24.87
N SER A 345 -25.65 -13.80 23.73
CA SER A 345 -26.67 -14.85 23.60
C SER A 345 -26.12 -16.27 23.82
N LYS A 346 -24.89 -16.57 23.40
CA LYS A 346 -24.23 -17.85 23.72
C LYS A 346 -23.92 -17.98 25.20
N THR A 347 -23.43 -16.93 25.86
CA THR A 347 -23.20 -16.93 27.31
C THR A 347 -24.50 -17.08 28.09
N GLU A 348 -25.57 -16.39 27.71
CA GLU A 348 -26.89 -16.54 28.34
C GLU A 348 -27.44 -17.97 28.18
N SER A 349 -27.30 -18.58 27.00
CA SER A 349 -27.70 -19.98 26.78
C SER A 349 -26.87 -20.97 27.62
N LEU A 350 -25.57 -20.71 27.83
CA LEU A 350 -24.72 -21.52 28.69
C LEU A 350 -25.07 -21.36 30.17
N VAL A 351 -25.43 -20.14 30.61
CA VAL A 351 -25.87 -19.87 31.97
C VAL A 351 -27.21 -20.57 32.24
N ASN A 352 -28.16 -20.48 31.31
CA ASN A 352 -29.48 -21.12 31.44
C ASN A 352 -29.38 -22.66 31.49
N SER A 353 -28.53 -23.27 30.64
CA SER A 353 -28.29 -24.72 30.69
C SER A 353 -27.63 -25.19 32.00
N LYS A 354 -26.74 -24.37 32.59
CA LYS A 354 -26.17 -24.64 33.91
C LYS A 354 -27.19 -24.50 35.03
N THR A 355 -28.07 -23.50 34.98
CA THR A 355 -29.13 -23.34 35.99
C THR A 355 -30.16 -24.45 35.93
N GLU A 356 -30.55 -24.92 34.75
CA GLU A 356 -31.46 -26.08 34.61
C GLU A 356 -30.85 -27.36 35.20
N SER A 357 -29.55 -27.60 34.97
CA SER A 357 -28.84 -28.74 35.58
C SER A 357 -28.70 -28.66 37.11
N LEU A 358 -28.74 -27.45 37.69
CA LEU A 358 -28.72 -27.24 39.15
C LEU A 358 -30.11 -27.39 39.79
N VAL A 359 -31.18 -27.04 39.06
CA VAL A 359 -32.56 -27.17 39.55
C VAL A 359 -32.98 -28.65 39.57
N ASP A 360 -32.58 -29.45 38.58
CA ASP A 360 -32.83 -30.89 38.56
C ASP A 360 -32.02 -31.67 39.61
N GLY A 361 -30.86 -31.14 40.04
CA GLY A 361 -30.04 -31.73 41.10
C GLY A 361 -30.61 -31.57 42.52
N ASN A 362 -31.46 -30.55 42.75
CA ASN A 362 -31.92 -30.20 44.09
C ASN A 362 -33.31 -30.78 44.45
N ALA A 363 -34.02 -31.37 43.48
CA ALA A 363 -35.30 -32.06 43.71
C ALA A 363 -35.14 -33.50 44.25
N GLY A 364 -33.92 -34.06 44.21
CA GLY A 364 -33.64 -35.43 44.66
C GLY A 364 -33.40 -35.61 46.16
N ASP A 365 -33.01 -34.54 46.88
CA ASP A 365 -32.48 -34.69 48.24
C ASP A 365 -33.55 -34.55 49.35
N ALA A 366 -34.69 -33.94 49.05
CA ALA A 366 -35.77 -33.76 50.03
C ALA A 366 -36.58 -35.03 50.35
N ARG A 367 -36.37 -36.15 49.62
CA ARG A 367 -37.09 -37.43 49.84
C ARG A 367 -36.33 -38.47 50.66
N VAL A 368 -35.06 -38.24 50.98
CA VAL A 368 -34.20 -39.26 51.63
C VAL A 368 -34.24 -39.18 53.15
N ASP A 369 -34.54 -38.02 53.74
CA ASP A 369 -34.46 -37.84 55.20
C ASP A 369 -35.64 -38.41 56.01
N ASP A 370 -36.80 -38.61 55.39
CA ASP A 370 -37.98 -39.12 56.12
C ASP A 370 -37.96 -40.66 56.31
N LYS A 371 -37.15 -41.39 55.52
CA LYS A 371 -36.98 -42.85 55.64
C LYS A 371 -35.97 -43.28 56.72
N LYS A 372 -35.01 -42.42 57.09
CA LYS A 372 -33.96 -42.76 58.07
C LYS A 372 -34.38 -42.58 59.53
N ARG A 373 -35.41 -41.76 59.82
CA ARG A 373 -35.88 -41.52 61.19
C ARG A 373 -36.76 -42.61 61.80
N ARG A 374 -37.33 -43.52 60.98
CA ARG A 374 -38.29 -44.55 61.44
C ARG A 374 -37.68 -45.92 61.78
N ARG A 375 -36.35 -46.09 61.66
CA ARG A 375 -35.71 -47.41 61.75
C ARG A 375 -34.56 -47.50 62.76
N MET A 376 -34.75 -46.93 63.96
CA MET A 376 -33.96 -47.31 65.13
C MET A 376 -34.82 -47.28 66.39
N LYS A 377 -35.46 -48.42 66.70
CA LYS A 377 -35.83 -48.87 68.05
C LYS A 377 -36.53 -50.23 67.94
N ARG A 378 -35.79 -51.32 68.19
CA ARG A 378 -36.10 -52.36 69.20
C ARG A 378 -35.16 -53.58 69.04
N PRO A 379 -34.74 -54.22 70.15
CA PRO A 379 -33.68 -55.22 70.16
C PRO A 379 -34.19 -56.65 69.99
N ARG A 380 -33.26 -57.52 69.58
CA ARG A 380 -33.38 -58.95 69.26
C ARG A 380 -33.73 -59.82 70.47
N LEU A 381 -34.43 -60.94 70.23
CA LEU A 381 -34.33 -62.25 70.90
C LEU A 381 -34.93 -63.31 69.95
N ARG A 382 -34.17 -64.34 69.51
CA ARG A 382 -34.27 -65.77 69.91
C ARG A 382 -35.74 -66.24 70.05
N ASN A 383 -36.21 -67.36 69.49
CA ASN A 383 -35.56 -68.63 69.18
C ASN A 383 -36.61 -69.57 68.52
N HIS A 384 -36.12 -70.67 67.94
CA HIS A 384 -36.76 -71.99 67.81
C HIS A 384 -37.93 -72.26 66.83
N SER A 385 -37.53 -72.88 65.70
CA SER A 385 -37.92 -74.22 65.21
C SER A 385 -39.38 -74.69 65.23
N LEU A 386 -39.91 -74.78 63.99
CA LEU A 386 -40.60 -75.93 63.35
C LEU A 386 -42.00 -76.33 63.87
N PRO A 387 -42.81 -77.07 63.08
CA PRO A 387 -42.53 -77.75 61.79
C PRO A 387 -42.90 -76.97 60.54
#